data_AF-A0AAE6BX12-F1
#
_entry.id   AF-A0AAE6BX12-F1
#
_cell.length_a   1.000
_cell.length_b   1.000
_cell.length_c   1.000
_cell.angle_alpha   90.00
_cell.angle_beta   90.00
_cell.angle_gamma   90.00
#
_symmetry.space_group_name_H-M   'P 1'
#
loop_
_entity.id
_entity.type
_entity.pdbx_description
1 polymer ?
#
loop_
_entity_poly.entity_id
_entity_poly.type
_entity_poly.pdbx_seq_one_letter_code
_entity_poly.pdbx_strand_id
1 'polypeptide(L)'
;MAHNLKYLLAVTIVGLSLSTSSCGKGHSVSDQFAAAEIAIADEDMNATRDICNGIMTSAEKEGIEASDYARLSILYMQLNDRTDNPDDIQLAARCYREAFKLNADSAQNFYRTLPVEQEKYAMTLSTIVHALDNPREIPSDHDWEVPATEIGKVTDPAVVDSINQDCGHIH
;
A
#
# COMPACT_ATOMS: atom_id res chain seq x y z
N MET A 1 8.83 -21.14 -58.72
CA MET A 1 7.80 -21.34 -57.68
C MET A 1 8.47 -21.85 -56.43
N ALA A 2 8.08 -21.24 -55.29
CA ALA A 2 8.25 -21.71 -53.92
C ALA A 2 9.66 -22.00 -53.39
N HIS A 3 10.39 -20.97 -52.94
CA HIS A 3 11.22 -21.08 -51.71
C HIS A 3 11.16 -19.79 -50.85
N ASN A 4 10.10 -18.99 -51.01
CA ASN A 4 9.78 -17.82 -50.17
C ASN A 4 9.09 -18.26 -48.86
N LEU A 5 9.64 -19.27 -48.19
CA LEU A 5 9.01 -19.91 -47.02
C LEU A 5 9.96 -20.05 -45.82
N LYS A 6 11.19 -19.53 -45.89
CA LYS A 6 12.15 -19.58 -44.77
C LYS A 6 12.26 -18.27 -43.96
N TYR A 7 11.56 -17.21 -44.38
CA TYR A 7 11.64 -15.88 -43.77
C TYR A 7 10.36 -15.47 -43.01
N LEU A 8 9.62 -16.44 -42.46
CA LEU A 8 8.37 -16.15 -41.71
C LEU A 8 8.41 -16.58 -40.24
N LEU A 9 9.54 -17.08 -39.75
CA LEU A 9 9.68 -17.59 -38.38
C LEU A 9 11.07 -17.28 -37.82
N ALA A 10 11.42 -16.01 -37.72
CA ALA A 10 12.58 -15.57 -36.95
C ALA A 10 12.31 -14.20 -36.33
N VAL A 11 11.43 -14.23 -35.33
CA VAL A 11 11.61 -13.55 -34.04
C VAL A 11 11.95 -12.06 -34.14
N THR A 12 10.86 -11.30 -34.16
CA THR A 12 10.64 -10.09 -33.36
C THR A 12 11.61 -9.92 -32.18
N ILE A 13 12.73 -9.26 -32.42
CA ILE A 13 13.45 -8.52 -31.38
C ILE A 13 13.17 -7.05 -31.69
N VAL A 14 12.01 -6.61 -31.22
CA VAL A 14 11.69 -5.19 -31.03
C VAL A 14 12.61 -4.72 -29.91
N GLY A 15 13.83 -4.35 -30.28
CA GLY A 15 14.68 -3.49 -29.46
C GLY A 15 14.11 -2.09 -29.53
N LEU A 16 12.99 -1.85 -28.85
CA LEU A 16 12.46 -0.51 -28.66
C LEU A 16 13.25 0.11 -27.50
N SER A 17 14.40 0.67 -27.84
CA SER A 17 15.10 1.62 -26.98
C SER A 17 14.19 2.85 -26.83
N LEU A 18 13.34 2.88 -25.79
CA LEU A 18 12.68 4.11 -25.36
C LEU A 18 13.71 5.01 -24.67
N SER A 19 14.54 5.66 -25.47
CA SER A 19 15.11 6.95 -25.07
C SER A 19 14.02 8.00 -25.26
N THR A 20 13.16 8.18 -24.26
CA THR A 20 12.22 9.31 -24.22
C THR A 20 12.97 10.57 -23.76
N SER A 21 13.78 11.12 -24.66
CA SER A 21 14.07 12.56 -24.65
C SER A 21 12.81 13.30 -25.10
N SER A 22 11.83 13.45 -24.20
CA SER A 22 10.65 14.27 -24.52
C SER A 22 10.94 15.74 -24.25
N CYS A 23 10.99 16.44 -25.37
CA CYS A 23 11.08 17.87 -25.55
C CYS A 23 9.87 18.61 -24.95
N GLY A 24 10.11 19.45 -23.94
CA GLY A 24 9.65 20.85 -23.94
C GLY A 24 8.16 21.18 -24.08
N LYS A 25 7.23 20.34 -23.63
CA LYS A 25 5.85 20.75 -23.33
C LYS A 25 5.57 20.37 -21.88
N GLY A 26 5.49 21.36 -21.00
CA GLY A 26 5.14 21.13 -19.61
C GLY A 26 3.75 20.50 -19.56
N HIS A 27 3.70 19.16 -19.43
CA HIS A 27 2.47 18.46 -19.16
C HIS A 27 1.98 18.92 -17.79
N SER A 28 0.69 19.25 -17.70
CA SER A 28 0.12 19.65 -16.42
C SER A 28 0.23 18.49 -15.43
N VAL A 29 0.21 18.79 -14.13
CA VAL A 29 0.17 17.76 -13.08
C VAL A 29 -1.00 16.80 -13.31
N SER A 30 -2.13 17.32 -13.79
CA SER A 30 -3.32 16.52 -14.13
C SER A 30 -3.06 15.50 -15.26
N ASP A 31 -2.35 15.92 -16.32
CA ASP A 31 -1.99 15.02 -17.43
C ASP A 31 -1.07 13.89 -16.96
N GLN A 32 -0.15 14.18 -16.03
CA GLN A 32 0.74 13.18 -15.44
C GLN A 32 -0.03 12.17 -14.60
N PHE A 33 -1.03 12.61 -13.82
CA PHE A 33 -1.89 11.68 -13.09
C PHE A 33 -2.69 10.77 -14.02
N ALA A 34 -3.27 11.32 -15.09
CA ALA A 34 -3.97 10.52 -16.09
C ALA A 34 -3.02 9.48 -16.73
N ALA A 35 -1.78 9.87 -17.04
CA ALA A 35 -0.77 8.95 -17.56
C ALA A 35 -0.40 7.85 -16.55
N ALA A 36 -0.29 8.18 -15.26
CA ALA A 36 -0.02 7.19 -14.22
C ALA A 36 -1.15 6.17 -14.07
N GLU A 37 -2.41 6.62 -14.14
CA GLU A 37 -3.60 5.76 -14.07
C GLU A 37 -3.68 4.81 -15.27
N ILE A 38 -3.35 5.30 -16.47
CA ILE A 38 -3.25 4.48 -17.68
C ILE A 38 -2.15 3.43 -17.51
N ALA A 39 -0.97 3.81 -17.03
CA ALA A 39 0.13 2.87 -16.79
C ALA A 39 -0.23 1.79 -15.75
N ILE A 40 -0.95 2.15 -14.67
CA ILE A 40 -1.47 1.16 -13.70
C ILE A 40 -2.45 0.19 -14.37
N ALA A 41 -3.32 0.70 -15.24
CA ALA A 41 -4.30 -0.12 -15.96
C ALA A 41 -3.65 -1.05 -16.99
N ASP A 42 -2.51 -0.65 -17.56
CA ASP A 42 -1.70 -1.45 -18.49
C ASP A 42 -0.73 -2.41 -17.78
N GLU A 43 -0.74 -2.45 -16.44
CA GLU A 43 0.19 -3.24 -15.63
C GLU A 43 1.67 -2.85 -15.84
N ASP A 44 1.96 -1.60 -16.21
CA ASP A 44 3.32 -1.06 -16.30
C ASP A 44 3.71 -0.33 -15.01
N MET A 45 4.06 -1.12 -13.99
CA MET A 45 4.44 -0.63 -12.66
C MET A 45 5.72 0.21 -12.68
N ASN A 46 6.61 0.02 -13.65
CA ASN A 46 7.83 0.82 -13.75
C ASN A 46 7.48 2.22 -14.27
N ALA A 47 6.69 2.31 -15.34
CA ALA A 47 6.20 3.59 -15.85
C ALA A 47 5.36 4.32 -14.82
N THR A 48 4.45 3.64 -14.10
CA THR A 48 3.68 4.27 -13.02
C THR A 48 4.60 4.89 -11.97
N ARG A 49 5.61 4.16 -11.49
CA ARG A 49 6.53 4.65 -10.47
C ARG A 49 7.34 5.84 -10.98
N ASP A 50 7.85 5.77 -12.20
CA ASP A 50 8.60 6.87 -12.81
C ASP A 50 7.76 8.15 -12.93
N ILE A 51 6.49 8.01 -13.33
CA ILE A 51 5.56 9.14 -13.42
C ILE A 51 5.25 9.70 -12.01
N CYS A 52 4.94 8.84 -11.04
CA CYS A 52 4.67 9.28 -9.66
C CYS A 52 5.87 10.00 -9.04
N ASN A 53 7.09 9.51 -9.27
CA ASN A 53 8.33 10.15 -8.85
C ASN A 53 8.54 11.50 -9.55
N GLY A 54 8.18 11.60 -10.83
CA GLY A 54 8.18 12.85 -11.58
C GLY A 54 7.27 13.90 -10.96
N ILE A 55 6.01 13.53 -10.67
CA ILE A 55 5.03 14.41 -10.01
C ILE A 55 5.55 14.83 -8.64
N MET A 56 6.07 13.89 -7.84
CA MET A 56 6.63 14.18 -6.51
C MET A 56 7.82 15.16 -6.58
N THR A 57 8.69 15.00 -7.58
CA THR A 57 9.83 15.91 -7.80
C THR A 57 9.35 17.31 -8.19
N SER A 58 8.32 17.42 -9.03
CA SER A 58 7.68 18.69 -9.35
C SER A 58 7.01 19.31 -8.13
N ALA A 59 6.34 18.51 -7.30
CA ALA A 59 5.72 18.94 -6.06
C ALA A 59 6.70 19.57 -5.08
N GLU A 60 7.89 18.98 -4.93
CA GLU A 60 8.94 19.49 -4.05
C GLU A 60 9.56 20.80 -4.57
N LYS A 61 9.51 21.05 -5.89
CA LYS A 61 10.11 22.25 -6.52
C LYS A 61 9.14 23.41 -6.69
N GLU A 62 7.94 23.11 -7.15
CA GLU A 62 6.95 24.09 -7.62
C GLU A 62 5.74 24.19 -6.67
N GLY A 63 5.57 23.20 -5.79
CA GLY A 63 4.36 23.01 -4.98
C GLY A 63 3.24 22.34 -5.77
N ILE A 64 2.40 21.58 -5.07
CA ILE A 64 1.15 21.00 -5.59
C ILE A 64 0.06 21.12 -4.52
N GLU A 65 -1.17 20.78 -4.89
CA GLU A 65 -2.31 20.84 -3.98
C GLU A 65 -2.34 19.65 -3.00
N ALA A 66 -3.04 19.81 -1.88
CA ALA A 66 -3.24 18.73 -0.91
C ALA A 66 -3.93 17.49 -1.54
N SER A 67 -4.84 17.72 -2.49
CA SER A 67 -5.50 16.66 -3.26
C SER A 67 -4.54 15.87 -4.14
N ASP A 68 -3.50 16.51 -4.68
CA ASP A 68 -2.50 15.84 -5.52
C ASP A 68 -1.61 14.93 -4.67
N TYR A 69 -1.19 15.39 -3.48
CA TYR A 69 -0.52 14.52 -2.51
C TYR A 69 -1.41 13.36 -2.07
N ALA A 70 -2.70 13.61 -1.84
CA ALA A 70 -3.64 12.55 -1.50
C ALA A 70 -3.77 11.53 -2.64
N ARG A 71 -3.82 11.98 -3.90
CA ARG A 71 -3.87 11.11 -5.08
C ARG A 71 -2.60 10.28 -5.26
N LEU A 72 -1.42 10.89 -5.06
CA LEU A 72 -0.14 10.17 -5.06
C LEU A 72 -0.13 9.05 -4.01
N SER A 73 -0.68 9.30 -2.81
CA SER A 73 -0.73 8.27 -1.77
C SER A 73 -1.48 7.03 -2.21
N ILE A 74 -2.59 7.18 -2.94
CA ILE A 74 -3.39 6.06 -3.46
C ILE A 74 -2.66 5.34 -4.59
N LEU A 75 -2.01 6.08 -5.50
CA LEU A 75 -1.23 5.47 -6.58
C LEU A 75 -0.06 4.63 -6.05
N TYR A 76 0.64 5.11 -5.03
CA TYR A 76 1.70 4.32 -4.39
C TYR A 76 1.16 3.09 -3.66
N MET A 77 -0.01 3.18 -3.00
CA MET A 77 -0.66 1.99 -2.41
C MET A 77 -1.06 0.97 -3.48
N GLN A 78 -1.55 1.42 -4.64
CA GLN A 78 -1.87 0.56 -5.77
C GLN A 78 -0.62 -0.08 -6.40
N LEU A 79 0.51 0.63 -6.41
CA LEU A 79 1.81 0.10 -6.83
C LEU A 79 2.30 -0.97 -5.84
N ASN A 80 2.20 -0.70 -4.54
CA ASN A 80 2.55 -1.68 -3.51
C ASN A 80 1.71 -2.95 -3.64
N ASP A 81 0.39 -2.83 -3.82
CA ASP A 81 -0.53 -3.98 -3.98
C ASP A 81 -0.14 -4.91 -5.15
N ARG A 82 0.57 -4.38 -6.16
CA ARG A 82 1.04 -5.13 -7.34
C ARG A 82 2.49 -5.60 -7.24
N THR A 83 3.34 -4.85 -6.53
CA THR A 83 4.80 -5.08 -6.51
C THR A 83 5.33 -5.60 -5.19
N ASP A 84 4.52 -5.55 -4.13
CA ASP A 84 4.89 -5.85 -2.74
C ASP A 84 6.09 -5.01 -2.24
N ASN A 85 6.38 -3.87 -2.89
CA ASN A 85 7.54 -3.06 -2.53
C ASN A 85 7.25 -2.20 -1.28
N PRO A 86 7.95 -2.41 -0.14
CA PRO A 86 7.72 -1.64 1.08
C PRO A 86 8.06 -0.16 0.97
N ASP A 87 8.90 0.25 0.01
CA ASP A 87 9.24 1.65 -0.20
C ASP A 87 8.03 2.45 -0.71
N ASP A 88 7.14 1.82 -1.48
CA ASP A 88 5.91 2.47 -1.94
C ASP A 88 4.97 2.79 -0.78
N ILE A 89 4.89 1.90 0.23
CA ILE A 89 4.08 2.15 1.42
C ILE A 89 4.62 3.38 2.17
N GLN A 90 5.95 3.49 2.29
CA GLN A 90 6.58 4.64 2.94
C GLN A 90 6.31 5.94 2.17
N LEU A 91 6.43 5.92 0.84
CA LEU A 91 6.12 7.06 -0.01
C LEU A 91 4.63 7.43 0.07
N ALA A 92 3.74 6.44 0.07
CA ALA A 92 2.31 6.64 0.23
C ALA A 92 1.97 7.30 1.57
N ALA A 93 2.51 6.78 2.67
CA ALA A 93 2.32 7.33 4.01
C ALA A 93 2.89 8.77 4.13
N ARG A 94 4.03 9.04 3.50
CA ARG A 94 4.58 10.39 3.39
C ARG A 94 3.61 11.33 2.67
N CYS A 95 3.14 10.95 1.48
CA CYS A 95 2.20 11.74 0.71
C CYS A 95 0.89 12.00 1.47
N TYR A 96 0.36 10.97 2.16
CA TYR A 96 -0.81 11.10 3.02
C TYR A 96 -0.58 12.18 4.10
N ARG A 97 0.54 12.13 4.82
CA ARG A 97 0.88 13.12 5.85
C ARG A 97 1.01 14.53 5.28
N GLU A 98 1.69 14.69 4.14
CA GLU A 98 1.84 16.00 3.49
C GLU A 98 0.49 16.57 3.01
N ALA A 99 -0.42 15.73 2.52
CA ALA A 99 -1.77 16.16 2.16
C ALA A 99 -2.50 16.79 3.36
N PHE A 100 -2.49 16.12 4.51
CA PHE A 100 -3.14 16.64 5.74
C PHE A 100 -2.43 17.84 6.33
N LYS A 101 -1.11 17.96 6.18
CA LYS A 101 -0.35 19.14 6.60
C LYS A 101 -0.65 20.36 5.73
N LEU A 102 -0.80 20.18 4.41
CA LEU A 102 -1.10 21.26 3.48
C LEU A 102 -2.53 21.77 3.63
N ASN A 103 -3.51 20.87 3.59
CA ASN A 103 -4.92 21.20 3.79
C ASN A 103 -5.72 19.97 4.19
N ALA A 104 -6.04 19.86 5.47
CA ALA A 104 -6.77 18.72 6.03
C ALA A 104 -8.19 18.57 5.46
N ASP A 105 -8.90 19.68 5.20
CA ASP A 105 -10.26 19.64 4.66
C ASP A 105 -10.26 19.13 3.22
N SER A 106 -9.33 19.62 2.39
CA SER A 106 -9.17 19.15 1.00
C SER A 106 -8.75 17.69 0.95
N ALA A 107 -7.80 17.27 1.79
CA ALA A 107 -7.37 15.88 1.89
C ALA A 107 -8.54 14.98 2.32
N GLN A 108 -9.28 15.37 3.37
CA GLN A 108 -10.42 14.61 3.85
C GLN A 108 -11.53 14.51 2.79
N ASN A 109 -11.80 15.60 2.07
CA ASN A 109 -12.75 15.59 0.96
C ASN A 109 -12.32 14.60 -0.12
N PHE A 110 -11.04 14.60 -0.52
CA PHE A 110 -10.52 13.64 -1.48
C PHE A 110 -10.75 12.19 -1.03
N TYR A 111 -10.32 11.82 0.18
CA TYR A 111 -10.46 10.44 0.67
C TYR A 111 -11.92 9.98 0.81
N ARG A 112 -12.86 10.90 1.11
CA ARG A 112 -14.30 10.60 1.15
C ARG A 112 -14.93 10.36 -0.22
N THR A 113 -14.32 10.87 -1.27
CA THR A 113 -14.81 10.72 -2.65
C THR A 113 -14.20 9.55 -3.40
N LEU A 114 -13.33 8.77 -2.73
CA LEU A 114 -12.71 7.60 -3.34
C LEU A 114 -13.75 6.53 -3.70
N PRO A 115 -13.53 5.79 -4.80
CA PRO A 115 -14.32 4.62 -5.10
C PRO A 115 -14.11 3.55 -4.01
N VAL A 116 -15.12 2.70 -3.80
CA VAL A 116 -15.16 1.69 -2.72
C VAL A 116 -13.92 0.78 -2.72
N GLU A 117 -13.43 0.42 -3.90
CA GLU A 117 -12.23 -0.42 -4.07
C GLU A 117 -10.95 0.21 -3.53
N GLN A 118 -10.91 1.55 -3.46
CA GLN A 118 -9.76 2.33 -3.00
C GLN A 118 -9.89 2.79 -1.53
N GLU A 119 -11.07 2.68 -0.92
CA GLU A 119 -11.28 3.02 0.50
C GLU A 119 -10.36 2.21 1.43
N LYS A 120 -10.06 0.95 1.06
CA LYS A 120 -9.12 0.09 1.80
C LYS A 120 -7.75 0.76 1.96
N TYR A 121 -7.27 1.44 0.91
CA TYR A 121 -5.96 2.09 0.94
C TYR A 121 -5.96 3.30 1.88
N ALA A 122 -7.03 4.09 1.90
CA ALA A 122 -7.17 5.23 2.81
C ALA A 122 -7.18 4.78 4.28
N MET A 123 -7.91 3.70 4.61
CA MET A 123 -7.92 3.14 5.97
C MET A 123 -6.55 2.60 6.39
N THR A 124 -5.89 1.87 5.50
CA THR A 124 -4.53 1.35 5.74
C THR A 124 -3.55 2.48 5.98
N LEU A 125 -3.55 3.51 5.14
CA LEU A 125 -2.68 4.68 5.30
C LEU A 125 -2.94 5.42 6.61
N SER A 126 -4.20 5.63 6.99
CA SER A 126 -4.55 6.26 8.26
C SER A 126 -3.98 5.47 9.45
N THR A 127 -4.07 4.13 9.40
CA THR A 127 -3.53 3.25 10.44
C THR A 127 -2.01 3.30 10.50
N ILE A 128 -1.34 3.22 9.34
CA ILE A 128 0.12 3.29 9.24
C ILE A 128 0.61 4.63 9.79
N VAL A 129 0.03 5.74 9.32
CA VAL A 129 0.43 7.08 9.74
C VAL A 129 0.21 7.28 11.23
N HIS A 130 -0.93 6.84 11.77
CA HIS A 130 -1.20 6.90 13.21
C HIS A 130 -0.20 6.09 14.03
N ALA A 131 0.21 4.91 13.55
CA ALA A 131 1.25 4.11 14.20
C ALA A 131 2.65 4.77 14.11
N LEU A 132 2.95 5.48 13.02
CA LEU A 132 4.19 6.22 12.84
C LEU A 132 4.25 7.48 13.73
N ASP A 133 3.14 8.18 13.90
CA ASP A 133 3.07 9.38 14.74
C ASP A 133 2.96 9.05 16.24
N ASN A 134 2.50 7.84 16.60
CA ASN A 134 2.44 7.36 17.99
C ASN A 134 3.14 5.99 18.14
N PRO A 135 4.49 5.95 18.08
CA PRO A 135 5.23 4.71 18.25
C PRO A 135 4.99 4.17 19.66
N ARG A 136 4.46 2.95 19.77
CA ARG A 136 4.32 2.28 21.06
C ARG A 136 5.73 2.05 21.61
N GLU A 137 6.05 2.65 22.74
CA GLU A 137 7.19 2.22 23.54
C GLU A 137 6.93 0.76 23.93
N ILE A 138 7.79 -0.15 23.48
CA ILE A 138 7.82 -1.50 24.01
C ILE A 138 8.54 -1.38 25.34
N PRO A 139 7.87 -1.58 26.49
CA PRO A 139 8.57 -1.58 27.77
C PRO A 139 9.63 -2.68 27.71
N SER A 140 10.88 -2.33 28.00
CA SER A 140 12.00 -3.30 28.07
C SER A 140 11.89 -4.27 29.27
N ASP A 141 10.81 -4.20 30.04
CA ASP A 141 10.67 -4.89 31.34
C ASP A 141 9.79 -6.15 31.26
N HIS A 142 10.14 -7.07 30.36
CA HIS A 142 9.77 -8.48 30.54
C HIS A 142 11.00 -9.34 30.79
N ASP A 143 11.72 -8.99 31.87
CA ASP A 143 12.32 -9.99 32.73
C ASP A 143 11.17 -10.80 33.35
N TRP A 144 10.70 -11.81 32.62
CA TRP A 144 9.97 -12.92 33.20
C TRP A 144 10.96 -13.69 34.10
N GLU A 145 11.20 -13.19 35.30
CA GLU A 145 11.55 -14.08 36.39
C GLU A 145 10.30 -14.89 36.71
N VAL A 146 10.29 -16.15 36.28
CA VAL A 146 9.39 -17.14 36.88
C VAL A 146 9.82 -17.27 38.32
N PRO A 147 9.04 -16.84 39.32
CA PRO A 147 9.29 -17.33 40.66
C PRO A 147 9.12 -18.86 40.60
N ALA A 148 10.19 -19.60 40.89
CA ALA A 148 10.25 -21.07 40.84
C ALA A 148 9.35 -21.76 41.89
N THR A 149 8.28 -21.13 42.34
CA THR A 149 7.47 -21.55 43.49
C THR A 149 6.02 -21.91 43.17
N GLU A 150 5.57 -21.81 41.92
CA GLU A 150 4.20 -22.21 41.51
C GLU A 150 4.18 -23.55 40.75
N ILE A 151 5.07 -24.49 41.11
CA ILE A 151 4.82 -25.91 40.86
C ILE A 151 4.20 -26.50 42.12
N GLY A 152 2.86 -26.44 42.19
CA GLY A 152 2.09 -27.31 43.07
C GLY A 152 1.37 -26.62 44.22
N LYS A 153 0.17 -26.09 43.94
CA LYS A 153 -0.98 -26.18 44.85
C LYS A 153 -2.28 -26.37 44.05
N VAL A 154 -2.52 -27.61 43.64
CA VAL A 154 -3.90 -28.09 43.49
C VAL A 154 -4.44 -28.27 44.91
N THR A 155 -5.26 -27.34 45.37
CA THR A 155 -6.15 -27.55 46.51
C THR A 155 -7.36 -26.64 46.37
N ASP A 156 -8.41 -27.15 45.72
CA ASP A 156 -9.78 -26.75 46.02
C ASP A 156 -10.70 -27.99 45.89
N PRO A 157 -11.05 -28.66 47.02
CA PRO A 157 -11.98 -29.77 47.03
C PRO A 157 -13.41 -29.25 47.25
N ALA A 158 -14.06 -28.65 46.24
CA ALA A 158 -15.44 -28.18 46.42
C ALA A 158 -16.31 -27.99 45.15
N VAL A 159 -15.97 -28.56 43.99
CA VAL A 159 -16.93 -28.64 42.86
C VAL A 159 -16.80 -30.00 42.17
N VAL A 160 -17.17 -31.05 42.91
CA VAL A 160 -17.76 -32.26 42.34
C VAL A 160 -19.21 -32.20 42.78
N ASP A 161 -20.09 -31.74 41.89
CA ASP A 161 -21.41 -32.34 41.68
C ASP A 161 -22.09 -31.68 40.47
N SER A 162 -22.82 -32.49 39.69
CA SER A 162 -23.90 -32.05 38.79
C SER A 162 -23.58 -31.45 37.41
N ILE A 163 -22.78 -32.13 36.58
CA ILE A 163 -23.00 -32.18 35.11
C ILE A 163 -22.62 -33.55 34.56
N ASN A 164 -23.33 -34.57 35.02
CA ASN A 164 -23.53 -35.78 34.23
C ASN A 164 -25.03 -36.06 34.16
N GLN A 165 -25.72 -35.39 33.24
CA GLN A 165 -27.06 -35.76 32.85
C GLN A 165 -27.24 -35.50 31.35
N ASP A 166 -27.30 -36.61 30.62
CA ASP A 166 -28.05 -36.78 29.38
C ASP A 166 -27.50 -36.18 28.07
N CYS A 167 -26.72 -36.98 27.36
CA CYS A 167 -26.80 -37.08 25.89
C CYS A 167 -26.22 -38.43 25.41
N GLY A 168 -27.08 -39.29 24.83
CA GLY A 168 -26.66 -40.18 23.75
C GLY A 168 -26.53 -41.67 24.06
N HIS A 169 -27.67 -42.35 24.00
CA HIS A 169 -27.86 -43.79 23.74
C HIS A 169 -27.19 -44.27 22.43
N ILE A 170 -26.99 -45.61 22.31
CA ILE A 170 -26.56 -46.50 21.20
C ILE A 170 -25.10 -47.02 21.34
N HIS A 171 -24.76 -48.31 21.30
CA HIS A 171 -25.44 -49.57 20.97
C HIS A 171 -24.72 -50.70 21.73
#